data_AF-A0A7W0H2Q9-F1
#
_entry.id   AF-A0A7W0H2Q9-F1
#
_cell.length_a   1.000
_cell.length_b   1.000
_cell.length_c   1.000
_cell.angle_alpha   90.00
_cell.angle_beta   90.00
_cell.angle_gamma   90.00
#
_symmetry.space_group_name_H-M   'P 1'
#
loop_
_entity.id
_entity.type
_entity.pdbx_description
1 polymer ?
#
loop_
_entity_poly.entity_id
_entity_poly.type
_entity_poly.pdbx_seq_one_letter_code
_entity_poly.pdbx_strand_id
1 'polypeptide(L)'
;MNDTQREVLRAIADTVVPRIDRPDDPHGFWARSGSEMGAHEGVAQALAQMPDLQREGLGRLALGLAEMGFLGASQRSREQLLRNLAALGPEARAGAQALVGLSLFFAYGMPDPQTGVNAFWSEFGYPGPGAPSEPQARSVAPLVPDRDEDAYEADAIVVGSGAGGGVIAAALAEAGQRVIVLDAGGLFDESEFNQYELWAYQNLYWRGGPNPTADMNVSLYAGSGYGGGTTINWTNCLRTKPWVREQWAREHGLEGLDGPEFDRHLDAVWKRLSVNDRCSDLNGTQARMKAGADRLGWSFKTITRNIDESRYSADTAGLIGFGDRSGAKLSTARTYLADAREHGAEVIVRCFAERVLVEGGRAAGVEAVYADPESGHTARVTVRAPRVVVACGALE
;
A
#
# COMPACT_ATOMS: atom_id res chain seq x y z
N MET A 1 4.61 14.37 23.40
CA MET A 1 5.70 13.50 23.87
C MET A 1 6.64 14.32 24.73
N ASN A 2 7.01 13.84 25.91
CA ASN A 2 7.95 14.52 26.81
C ASN A 2 9.41 14.13 26.51
N ASP A 3 10.36 14.79 27.16
CA ASP A 3 11.80 14.60 26.91
C ASP A 3 12.26 13.18 27.28
N THR A 4 11.76 12.62 28.38
CA THR A 4 12.07 11.24 28.79
C THR A 4 11.67 10.23 27.72
N GLN A 5 10.48 10.38 27.13
CA GLN A 5 10.02 9.51 26.04
C GLN A 5 10.94 9.61 24.83
N ARG A 6 11.37 10.83 24.45
CA ARG A 6 12.30 11.03 23.31
C ARG A 6 13.64 10.34 23.55
N GLU A 7 14.19 10.46 24.75
CA GLU A 7 15.44 9.80 25.13
C GLU A 7 15.31 8.28 25.14
N VAL A 8 14.16 7.74 25.56
CA VAL A 8 13.89 6.30 25.47
C VAL A 8 13.81 5.84 24.02
N LEU A 9 13.14 6.59 23.13
CA LEU A 9 13.10 6.25 21.70
C LEU A 9 14.50 6.28 21.08
N ARG A 10 15.33 7.27 21.43
CA ARG A 10 16.74 7.33 21.03
C ARG A 10 17.49 6.06 21.49
N ALA A 11 17.35 5.71 22.77
CA ALA A 11 17.99 4.53 23.33
C ALA A 11 17.47 3.22 22.69
N ILE A 12 16.19 3.12 22.35
CA ILE A 12 15.62 1.96 21.64
C ILE A 12 16.22 1.88 20.24
N ALA A 13 16.26 2.98 19.48
CA ALA A 13 16.85 3.00 18.15
C ALA A 13 18.31 2.54 18.16
N ASP A 14 19.12 3.01 19.11
CA ASP A 14 20.51 2.60 19.27
C ASP A 14 20.66 1.18 19.85
N THR A 15 19.65 0.66 20.55
CA THR A 15 19.65 -0.74 21.00
C THR A 15 19.38 -1.69 19.84
N VAL A 16 18.45 -1.32 18.95
CA VAL A 16 18.01 -2.13 17.83
C VAL A 16 18.98 -2.06 16.65
N VAL A 17 19.57 -0.88 16.42
CA VAL A 17 20.63 -0.63 15.44
C VAL A 17 21.83 -0.04 16.18
N PRO A 18 22.64 -0.88 16.85
CA PRO A 18 23.80 -0.42 17.60
C PRO A 18 24.99 -0.17 16.69
N ARG A 19 25.92 0.68 17.13
CA ARG A 19 27.27 0.71 16.56
C ARG A 19 28.00 -0.57 16.90
N ILE A 20 28.66 -1.15 15.91
CA ILE A 20 29.51 -2.32 16.05
C ILE A 20 30.88 -1.93 15.51
N ASP A 21 31.90 -2.02 16.36
CA ASP A 21 33.28 -1.77 15.92
C ASP A 21 33.73 -2.90 15.00
N ARG A 22 33.92 -2.57 13.72
CA ARG A 22 34.33 -3.50 12.67
C ARG A 22 35.43 -2.85 11.83
N PRO A 23 36.65 -3.43 11.78
CA PRO A 23 37.77 -2.82 11.06
C PRO A 23 37.56 -2.66 9.55
N ASP A 24 36.69 -3.49 8.95
CA ASP A 24 36.38 -3.51 7.53
C ASP A 24 34.94 -3.01 7.32
N ASP A 25 34.78 -1.68 7.36
CA ASP A 25 33.50 -0.98 7.22
C ASP A 25 33.61 0.21 6.24
N PRO A 26 33.84 -0.05 4.94
CA PRO A 26 34.12 0.98 3.94
C PRO A 26 32.94 1.95 3.73
N HIS A 27 31.73 1.52 4.08
CA HIS A 27 30.52 2.33 3.95
C HIS A 27 30.09 2.97 5.28
N GLY A 28 30.73 2.64 6.41
CA GLY A 28 30.34 3.10 7.74
C GLY A 28 29.01 2.49 8.23
N PHE A 29 28.60 1.34 7.70
CA PHE A 29 27.36 0.65 8.05
C PHE A 29 27.37 0.22 9.52
N TRP A 30 28.46 -0.41 9.95
CA TRP A 30 28.61 -0.91 11.32
C TRP A 30 28.89 0.21 12.32
N ALA A 31 29.56 1.27 11.89
CA ALA A 31 29.92 2.41 12.74
C ALA A 31 28.75 3.37 13.05
N ARG A 32 27.58 3.24 12.41
CA ARG A 32 26.43 4.12 12.62
C ARG A 32 25.34 3.47 13.46
N SER A 33 24.76 4.26 14.37
CA SER A 33 23.63 3.83 15.18
C SER A 33 22.29 4.24 14.59
N GLY A 34 21.20 3.64 15.08
CA GLY A 34 19.85 3.99 14.68
C GLY A 34 19.51 5.47 14.94
N SER A 35 20.02 6.07 16.01
CA SER A 35 19.78 7.49 16.28
C SER A 35 20.56 8.42 15.34
N GLU A 36 21.76 8.03 14.87
CA GLU A 36 22.48 8.77 13.83
C GLU A 36 21.78 8.72 12.48
N MET A 37 21.02 7.65 12.24
CA MET A 37 20.15 7.51 11.07
C MET A 37 18.80 8.23 11.25
N GLY A 38 18.60 8.97 12.34
CA GLY A 38 17.36 9.71 12.61
C GLY A 38 16.16 8.82 12.97
N ALA A 39 16.36 7.52 13.22
CA ALA A 39 15.24 6.58 13.38
C ALA A 39 14.29 6.96 14.53
N HIS A 40 14.86 7.38 15.67
CA HIS A 40 14.12 7.87 16.83
C HIS A 40 13.19 9.07 16.54
N GLU A 41 13.58 9.98 15.65
CA GLU A 41 12.76 11.12 15.22
C GLU A 41 11.63 10.67 14.31
N GLY A 42 11.93 9.77 13.36
CA GLY A 42 10.92 9.11 12.52
C GLY A 42 9.87 8.37 13.36
N VAL A 43 10.31 7.60 14.37
CA VAL A 43 9.40 6.93 15.31
C VAL A 43 8.54 7.97 16.04
N ALA A 44 9.14 9.04 16.56
CA ALA A 44 8.39 10.09 17.26
C ALA A 44 7.31 10.75 16.37
N GLN A 45 7.64 11.00 15.09
CA GLN A 45 6.70 11.55 14.12
C GLN A 45 5.57 10.55 13.80
N ALA A 46 5.90 9.27 13.61
CA ALA A 46 4.91 8.23 13.39
C ALA A 46 3.93 8.11 14.56
N LEU A 47 4.43 8.10 15.80
CA LEU A 47 3.60 8.08 17.01
C LEU A 47 2.66 9.30 17.09
N ALA A 48 3.13 10.48 16.67
CA ALA A 48 2.32 11.70 16.68
C ALA A 48 1.11 11.62 15.74
N GLN A 49 1.19 10.81 14.67
CA GLN A 49 0.10 10.61 13.71
C GLN A 49 -0.82 9.43 14.06
N MET A 50 -0.48 8.63 15.07
CA MET A 50 -1.34 7.52 15.52
C MET A 50 -2.58 8.03 16.27
N PRO A 51 -3.68 7.26 16.31
CA PRO A 51 -4.81 7.51 17.20
C PRO A 51 -4.37 7.65 18.66
N ASP A 52 -5.06 8.50 19.42
CA ASP A 52 -4.64 8.90 20.77
C ASP A 52 -4.42 7.70 21.71
N LEU A 53 -5.31 6.71 21.71
CA LEU A 53 -5.16 5.51 22.54
C LEU A 53 -3.87 4.72 22.25
N GLN A 54 -3.49 4.58 20.98
CA GLN A 54 -2.27 3.87 20.58
C GLN A 54 -1.03 4.69 20.96
N ARG A 55 -1.07 5.99 20.69
CA ARG A 55 0.00 6.94 21.04
C ARG A 55 0.26 6.95 22.55
N GLU A 56 -0.79 7.01 23.36
CA GLU A 56 -0.70 6.94 24.83
C GLU A 56 -0.18 5.59 25.33
N GLY A 57 -0.65 4.49 24.73
CA GLY A 57 -0.18 3.14 25.06
C GLY A 57 1.33 2.98 24.87
N LEU A 58 1.83 3.35 23.69
CA LEU A 58 3.26 3.30 23.37
C LEU A 58 4.07 4.31 24.20
N GLY A 59 3.49 5.49 24.47
CA GLY A 59 4.09 6.48 25.36
C GLY A 59 4.28 5.99 26.79
N ARG A 60 3.32 5.23 27.34
CA ARG A 60 3.44 4.60 28.67
C ARG A 60 4.46 3.48 28.68
N LEU A 61 4.52 2.69 27.60
CA LEU A 61 5.53 1.63 27.46
C LEU A 61 6.95 2.21 27.47
N ALA A 62 7.18 3.32 26.77
CA ALA A 62 8.45 4.03 26.80
C ALA A 62 8.80 4.56 28.20
N LEU A 63 7.83 5.13 28.92
CA LEU A 63 8.05 5.58 30.31
C LEU A 63 8.37 4.41 31.25
N GLY A 64 7.68 3.29 31.12
CA GLY A 64 7.97 2.08 31.91
C GLY A 64 9.40 1.56 31.69
N LEU A 65 9.91 1.62 30.45
CA LEU A 65 11.32 1.31 30.19
C LEU A 65 12.27 2.28 30.92
N ALA A 66 11.98 3.59 30.92
CA ALA A 66 12.78 4.55 31.68
C ALA A 66 12.82 4.22 33.17
N GLU A 67 11.68 3.89 33.78
CA GLU A 67 11.57 3.48 35.19
C GLU A 67 12.36 2.20 35.50
N MET A 68 12.47 1.28 34.53
CA MET A 68 13.31 0.08 34.62
C MET A 68 14.81 0.36 34.42
N GLY A 69 15.23 1.63 34.33
CA GLY A 69 16.63 2.03 34.19
C GLY A 69 17.20 1.89 32.78
N PHE A 70 16.35 1.80 31.75
CA PHE A 70 16.77 1.53 30.37
C PHE A 70 17.80 2.54 29.82
N LEU A 71 17.67 3.82 30.17
CA LEU A 71 18.56 4.89 29.67
C LEU A 71 20.01 4.70 30.11
N GLY A 72 20.25 4.24 31.34
CA GLY A 72 21.60 3.98 31.88
C GLY A 72 22.12 2.56 31.66
N ALA A 73 21.30 1.69 31.05
CA ALA A 73 21.62 0.28 30.91
C ALA A 73 22.63 0.01 29.78
N SER A 74 23.44 -1.03 29.93
CA SER A 74 24.32 -1.54 28.85
C SER A 74 23.50 -2.06 27.67
N GLN A 75 24.12 -2.20 26.49
CA GLN A 75 23.47 -2.77 25.29
C GLN A 75 22.73 -4.09 25.59
N ARG A 76 23.43 -5.06 26.18
CA ARG A 76 22.85 -6.36 26.54
C ARG A 76 21.71 -6.24 27.56
N SER A 77 21.83 -5.30 28.49
CA SER A 77 20.78 -5.03 29.48
C SER A 77 19.54 -4.42 28.83
N ARG A 78 19.70 -3.49 27.88
CA ARG A 78 18.59 -2.91 27.11
C ARG A 78 17.86 -3.96 26.28
N GLU A 79 18.59 -4.83 25.58
CA GLU A 79 18.01 -5.96 24.84
C GLU A 79 17.19 -6.88 25.76
N GLN A 80 17.72 -7.20 26.94
CA GLN A 80 17.01 -8.04 27.91
C GLN A 80 15.76 -7.34 28.48
N LEU A 81 15.82 -6.03 28.74
CA LEU A 81 14.67 -5.24 29.19
C LEU A 81 13.54 -5.23 28.15
N LEU A 82 13.86 -5.06 26.86
CA LEU A 82 12.87 -5.14 25.78
C LEU A 82 12.24 -6.54 25.68
N ARG A 83 13.04 -7.61 25.82
CA ARG A 83 12.51 -8.99 25.83
C ARG A 83 11.61 -9.26 27.03
N ASN A 84 12.00 -8.79 28.21
CA ASN A 84 11.21 -8.95 29.44
C ASN A 84 9.88 -8.21 29.33
N LEU A 85 9.89 -6.98 28.80
CA LEU A 85 8.68 -6.20 28.54
C LEU A 85 7.73 -6.92 27.59
N ALA A 86 8.26 -7.46 26.49
CA ALA A 86 7.49 -8.25 25.52
C ALA A 86 6.96 -9.59 26.09
N ALA A 87 7.47 -10.03 27.24
CA ALA A 87 7.01 -11.23 27.93
C ALA A 87 5.87 -10.97 28.92
N LEU A 88 5.58 -9.71 29.28
CA LEU A 88 4.55 -9.36 30.27
C LEU A 88 3.12 -9.67 29.79
N GLY A 89 2.88 -9.63 28.47
CA GLY A 89 1.56 -9.91 27.90
C GLY A 89 1.51 -9.63 26.39
N PRO A 90 0.43 -10.01 25.71
CA PRO A 90 0.24 -9.79 24.27
C PRO A 90 0.35 -8.30 23.87
N GLU A 91 -0.25 -7.41 24.64
CA GLU A 91 -0.27 -5.97 24.36
C GLU A 91 1.12 -5.33 24.52
N ALA A 92 1.84 -5.71 25.58
CA ALA A 92 3.21 -5.25 25.81
C ALA A 92 4.17 -5.79 24.73
N ARG A 93 3.95 -7.03 24.28
CA ARG A 93 4.68 -7.62 23.14
C ARG A 93 4.44 -6.84 21.86
N ALA A 94 3.18 -6.57 21.54
CA ALA A 94 2.81 -5.81 20.35
C ALA A 94 3.43 -4.41 20.38
N GLY A 95 3.36 -3.72 21.52
CA GLY A 95 3.95 -2.40 21.69
C GLY A 95 5.48 -2.40 21.57
N ALA A 96 6.17 -3.37 22.18
CA ALA A 96 7.62 -3.51 22.06
C ALA A 96 8.04 -3.83 20.62
N GLN A 97 7.32 -4.75 19.96
CA GLN A 97 7.56 -5.09 18.55
C GLN A 97 7.29 -3.90 17.62
N ALA A 98 6.27 -3.08 17.90
CA ALA A 98 5.99 -1.88 17.13
C ALA A 98 7.14 -0.86 17.23
N LEU A 99 7.67 -0.59 18.43
CA LEU A 99 8.80 0.34 18.60
C LEU A 99 10.09 -0.17 17.94
N VAL A 100 10.36 -1.47 18.05
CA VAL A 100 11.50 -2.12 17.38
C VAL A 100 11.32 -2.06 15.85
N GLY A 101 10.15 -2.44 15.35
CA GLY A 101 9.83 -2.45 13.93
C GLY A 101 9.90 -1.07 13.30
N LEU A 102 9.33 -0.04 13.94
CA LEU A 102 9.44 1.34 13.47
C LEU A 102 10.89 1.84 13.50
N SER A 103 11.65 1.48 14.53
CA SER A 103 13.08 1.86 14.62
C SER A 103 13.89 1.25 13.47
N LEU A 104 13.67 -0.03 13.14
CA LEU A 104 14.29 -0.68 11.97
C LEU A 104 13.83 -0.02 10.67
N PHE A 105 12.53 0.19 10.52
CA PHE A 105 11.94 0.79 9.33
C PHE A 105 12.57 2.16 9.03
N PHE A 106 12.61 3.06 10.01
CA PHE A 106 13.19 4.39 9.79
C PHE A 106 14.72 4.34 9.65
N ALA A 107 15.43 3.48 10.39
CA ALA A 107 16.88 3.38 10.27
C ALA A 107 17.33 2.93 8.86
N TYR A 108 16.63 1.96 8.26
CA TYR A 108 17.01 1.38 6.97
C TYR A 108 16.26 1.98 5.76
N GLY A 109 15.07 2.55 5.98
CA GLY A 109 14.20 3.03 4.91
C GLY A 109 14.25 4.54 4.68
N MET A 110 14.60 5.34 5.69
CA MET A 110 14.54 6.80 5.57
C MET A 110 15.78 7.35 4.84
N PRO A 111 15.63 8.07 3.72
CA PRO A 111 16.75 8.73 3.08
C PRO A 111 17.25 9.90 3.93
N ASP A 112 18.53 10.21 3.83
CA ASP A 112 19.05 11.47 4.37
C ASP A 112 18.42 12.66 3.60
N PRO A 113 17.87 13.68 4.29
CA PRO A 113 17.16 14.77 3.63
C PRO A 113 18.01 15.64 2.68
N GLN A 114 19.34 15.65 2.85
CA GLN A 114 20.25 16.45 2.04
C GLN A 114 20.68 15.70 0.77
N THR A 115 20.90 14.39 0.90
CA THR A 115 21.43 13.56 -0.19
C THR A 115 20.37 12.75 -0.91
N GLY A 116 19.19 12.54 -0.30
CA GLY A 116 18.14 11.65 -0.81
C GLY A 116 18.48 10.16 -0.71
N VAL A 117 19.59 9.79 -0.06
CA VAL A 117 20.07 8.41 0.01
C VAL A 117 20.24 8.00 1.47
N ASN A 118 19.81 6.80 1.85
CA ASN A 118 20.11 6.26 3.16
C ASN A 118 21.55 5.71 3.17
N ALA A 119 22.34 6.05 4.19
CA ALA A 119 23.74 5.67 4.28
C ALA A 119 23.98 4.13 4.31
N PHE A 120 22.98 3.34 4.71
CA PHE A 120 23.06 1.88 4.72
C PHE A 120 22.84 1.22 3.36
N TRP A 121 22.23 1.91 2.40
CA TRP A 121 21.87 1.30 1.11
C TRP A 121 23.08 0.83 0.30
N SER A 122 24.21 1.53 0.40
CA SER A 122 25.46 1.15 -0.26
C SER A 122 25.97 -0.23 0.19
N GLU A 123 25.88 -0.56 1.49
CA GLU A 123 26.28 -1.86 2.03
C GLU A 123 25.41 -3.00 1.45
N PHE A 124 24.13 -2.72 1.20
CA PHE A 124 23.20 -3.68 0.61
C PHE A 124 23.37 -3.83 -0.90
N GLY A 125 24.13 -2.94 -1.54
CA GLY A 125 24.12 -2.79 -2.99
C GLY A 125 22.76 -2.33 -3.52
N TYR A 126 21.97 -1.64 -2.70
CA TYR A 126 20.68 -1.08 -3.10
C TYR A 126 20.91 0.34 -3.65
N PRO A 127 20.64 0.60 -4.95
CA PRO A 127 20.89 1.91 -5.55
C PRO A 127 19.91 2.99 -5.08
N GLY A 128 18.84 2.63 -4.37
CA GLY A 128 17.76 3.53 -4.01
C GLY A 128 16.81 3.82 -5.18
N PRO A 129 15.81 4.68 -4.96
CA PRO A 129 14.95 5.21 -6.03
C PRO A 129 15.73 5.88 -7.15
N GLY A 130 15.24 5.76 -8.38
CA GLY A 130 15.82 6.49 -9.52
C GLY A 130 15.61 8.01 -9.40
N ALA A 131 16.41 8.79 -10.13
CA ALA A 131 16.24 10.25 -10.19
C ALA A 131 14.78 10.63 -10.52
N PRO A 132 14.19 11.70 -9.93
CA PRO A 132 12.80 12.09 -10.18
C PRO A 132 12.49 12.25 -11.67
N SER A 133 11.27 11.94 -12.08
CA SER A 133 10.82 12.13 -13.45
C SER A 133 10.51 13.61 -13.64
N GLU A 134 10.66 14.12 -14.87
CA GLU A 134 10.08 15.42 -15.19
C GLU A 134 8.55 15.36 -15.02
N PRO A 135 7.92 16.40 -14.43
CA PRO A 135 6.47 16.48 -14.31
C PRO A 135 5.81 16.35 -15.68
N GLN A 136 4.83 15.47 -15.79
CA GLN A 136 4.03 15.33 -17.00
C GLN A 136 2.62 15.89 -16.77
N ALA A 137 1.98 16.35 -17.84
CA ALA A 137 0.58 16.73 -17.75
C ALA A 137 -0.25 15.48 -17.41
N ARG A 138 -1.06 15.55 -16.35
CA ARG A 138 -1.93 14.43 -15.96
C ARG A 138 -2.80 14.02 -17.13
N SER A 139 -2.79 12.73 -17.44
CA SER A 139 -3.71 12.14 -18.42
C SER A 139 -5.16 12.13 -17.91
N VAL A 140 -5.37 12.44 -16.62
CA VAL A 140 -6.67 12.47 -15.93
C VAL A 140 -6.92 13.84 -15.31
N ALA A 141 -8.05 14.45 -15.67
CA ALA A 141 -8.61 15.60 -14.98
C ALA A 141 -9.80 15.10 -14.14
N PRO A 142 -9.63 14.87 -12.83
CA PRO A 142 -10.76 14.51 -11.97
C PRO A 142 -11.73 15.69 -11.87
N LEU A 143 -13.00 15.38 -11.65
CA LEU A 143 -14.01 16.35 -11.25
C LEU A 143 -13.69 16.80 -9.82
N VAL A 144 -13.56 18.11 -9.63
CA VAL A 144 -13.18 18.73 -8.35
C VAL A 144 -14.41 19.46 -7.81
N PRO A 145 -14.97 19.01 -6.67
CA PRO A 145 -15.96 19.78 -5.93
C PRO A 145 -15.39 21.15 -5.54
N ASP A 146 -16.10 22.22 -5.87
CA ASP A 146 -15.66 23.60 -5.68
C ASP A 146 -16.57 24.41 -4.74
N ARG A 147 -17.64 23.79 -4.23
CA ARG A 147 -18.57 24.36 -3.25
C ARG A 147 -18.57 23.55 -1.97
N ASP A 148 -19.00 24.19 -0.88
CA ASP A 148 -19.19 23.49 0.40
C ASP A 148 -20.16 22.30 0.30
N GLU A 149 -21.14 22.40 -0.61
CA GLU A 149 -22.06 21.33 -0.97
C GLU A 149 -22.20 21.23 -2.50
N ASP A 150 -21.81 20.09 -3.06
CA ASP A 150 -21.94 19.78 -4.48
C ASP A 150 -22.87 18.58 -4.71
N ALA A 151 -23.64 18.66 -5.79
CA ALA A 151 -24.60 17.64 -6.17
C ALA A 151 -24.44 17.26 -7.65
N TYR A 152 -24.37 15.96 -7.91
CA TYR A 152 -24.23 15.41 -9.25
C TYR A 152 -25.31 14.36 -9.53
N GLU A 153 -25.60 14.12 -10.80
CA GLU A 153 -26.52 13.08 -11.26
C GLU A 153 -25.83 12.14 -12.23
N ALA A 154 -26.05 10.84 -12.06
CA ALA A 154 -25.51 9.81 -12.93
C ALA A 154 -26.53 8.67 -13.10
N ASP A 155 -26.33 7.84 -14.13
CA ASP A 155 -27.13 6.64 -14.31
C ASP A 155 -26.63 5.50 -13.40
N ALA A 156 -25.33 5.52 -13.07
CA ALA A 156 -24.71 4.67 -12.08
C ALA A 156 -23.56 5.38 -11.35
N ILE A 157 -23.39 5.06 -10.07
CA ILE A 157 -22.21 5.43 -9.29
C ILE A 157 -21.43 4.18 -8.90
N VAL A 158 -20.11 4.22 -9.08
CA VAL A 158 -19.17 3.18 -8.63
C VAL A 158 -18.31 3.75 -7.52
N VAL A 159 -18.40 3.16 -6.32
CA VAL A 159 -17.60 3.56 -5.17
C VAL A 159 -16.38 2.64 -5.05
N GLY A 160 -15.19 3.21 -5.19
CA GLY A 160 -13.91 2.50 -5.26
C GLY A 160 -13.48 2.25 -6.71
N SER A 161 -12.26 2.68 -7.06
CA SER A 161 -11.71 2.57 -8.42
C SER A 161 -10.75 1.38 -8.62
N GLY A 162 -10.78 0.41 -7.70
CA GLY A 162 -9.91 -0.77 -7.73
C GLY A 162 -10.21 -1.76 -8.86
N ALA A 163 -9.68 -2.99 -8.76
CA ALA A 163 -9.81 -4.03 -9.78
C ALA A 163 -11.26 -4.32 -10.19
N GLY A 164 -12.18 -4.39 -9.23
CA GLY A 164 -13.61 -4.59 -9.53
C GLY A 164 -14.29 -3.33 -10.04
N GLY A 165 -14.08 -2.20 -9.35
CA GLY A 165 -14.75 -0.94 -9.66
C GLY A 165 -14.43 -0.41 -11.05
N GLY A 166 -13.15 -0.42 -11.46
CA GLY A 166 -12.80 0.05 -12.80
C GLY A 166 -13.37 -0.82 -13.92
N VAL A 167 -13.39 -2.14 -13.76
CA VAL A 167 -14.01 -3.06 -14.75
C VAL A 167 -15.50 -2.75 -14.92
N ILE A 168 -16.21 -2.56 -13.80
CA ILE A 168 -17.64 -2.25 -13.82
C ILE A 168 -17.89 -0.87 -14.42
N ALA A 169 -17.08 0.13 -14.05
CA ALA A 169 -17.18 1.48 -14.60
C ALA A 169 -16.99 1.49 -16.12
N ALA A 170 -15.98 0.76 -16.62
CA ALA A 170 -15.73 0.60 -18.05
C ALA A 170 -16.95 -0.01 -18.77
N ALA A 171 -17.43 -1.15 -18.29
CA ALA A 171 -18.55 -1.85 -18.91
C ALA A 171 -19.84 -1.01 -18.92
N LEU A 172 -20.11 -0.24 -17.87
CA LEU A 172 -21.28 0.65 -17.80
C LEU A 172 -21.14 1.85 -18.75
N ALA A 173 -19.95 2.47 -18.80
CA ALA A 173 -19.68 3.62 -19.66
C ALA A 173 -19.69 3.22 -21.15
N GLU A 174 -19.08 2.08 -21.51
CA GLU A 174 -19.13 1.49 -22.86
C GLU A 174 -20.56 1.19 -23.31
N ALA A 175 -21.45 0.85 -22.36
CA ALA A 175 -22.87 0.67 -22.61
C ALA A 175 -23.65 2.00 -22.74
N GLY A 176 -22.96 3.15 -22.71
CA GLY A 176 -23.54 4.49 -22.87
C GLY A 176 -24.19 5.07 -21.62
N GLN A 177 -23.92 4.52 -20.44
CA GLN A 177 -24.42 5.09 -19.17
C GLN A 177 -23.52 6.23 -18.70
N ARG A 178 -24.10 7.26 -18.11
CA ARG A 178 -23.36 8.28 -17.36
C ARG A 178 -22.89 7.68 -16.04
N VAL A 179 -21.58 7.54 -15.89
CA VAL A 179 -20.96 6.90 -14.73
C VAL A 179 -20.11 7.92 -13.97
N ILE A 180 -20.31 8.00 -12.67
CA ILE A 180 -19.40 8.69 -11.75
C ILE A 180 -18.68 7.64 -10.90
N VAL A 181 -17.35 7.72 -10.85
CA VAL A 181 -16.52 6.90 -9.98
C VAL A 181 -16.05 7.75 -8.80
N LEU A 182 -16.29 7.29 -7.57
CA LEU A 182 -15.73 7.89 -6.36
C LEU A 182 -14.53 7.08 -5.87
N ASP A 183 -13.43 7.74 -5.52
CA ASP A 183 -12.32 7.10 -4.82
C ASP A 183 -11.88 7.95 -3.62
N ALA A 184 -11.68 7.29 -2.48
CA ALA A 184 -11.28 7.95 -1.24
C ALA A 184 -9.84 8.45 -1.26
N GLY A 185 -8.95 7.84 -2.06
CA GLY A 185 -7.55 8.21 -2.11
C GLY A 185 -7.23 9.21 -3.23
N GLY A 186 -5.95 9.58 -3.33
CA GLY A 186 -5.45 10.50 -4.34
C GLY A 186 -5.32 9.89 -5.74
N LEU A 187 -5.20 10.77 -6.73
CA LEU A 187 -4.73 10.44 -8.08
C LEU A 187 -3.23 10.75 -8.16
N PHE A 188 -2.43 9.77 -8.57
CA PHE A 188 -1.00 9.92 -8.77
C PHE A 188 -0.61 9.34 -10.13
N ASP A 189 0.23 10.07 -10.86
CA ASP A 189 0.81 9.62 -12.13
C ASP A 189 2.24 9.09 -11.99
N GLU A 190 2.78 8.57 -13.09
CA GLU A 190 4.13 8.00 -13.14
C GLU A 190 5.24 8.99 -12.75
N SER A 191 5.01 10.29 -12.89
CA SER A 191 5.98 11.33 -12.50
C SER A 191 5.93 11.67 -11.01
N GLU A 192 4.77 11.45 -10.37
CA GLU A 192 4.55 11.67 -8.93
C GLU A 192 5.05 10.49 -8.09
N PHE A 193 5.14 9.28 -8.64
CA PHE A 193 5.74 8.14 -7.95
C PHE A 193 7.23 8.36 -7.71
N ASN A 194 7.63 8.52 -6.44
CA ASN A 194 9.03 8.75 -6.08
C ASN A 194 9.77 7.47 -5.61
N GLN A 195 9.07 6.33 -5.59
CA GLN A 195 9.60 5.00 -5.20
C GLN A 195 10.20 4.90 -3.78
N TYR A 196 9.97 5.91 -2.92
CA TYR A 196 10.31 5.81 -1.50
C TYR A 196 9.20 5.06 -0.76
N GLU A 197 9.58 4.05 0.02
CA GLU A 197 8.65 3.19 0.76
C GLU A 197 7.75 3.99 1.72
N LEU A 198 8.31 4.92 2.50
CA LEU A 198 7.53 5.74 3.43
C LEU A 198 6.49 6.62 2.71
N TRP A 199 6.89 7.27 1.62
CA TRP A 199 5.98 8.09 0.84
C TRP A 199 4.87 7.22 0.22
N ALA A 200 5.23 6.06 -0.33
CA ALA A 200 4.27 5.14 -0.91
C ALA A 200 3.27 4.65 0.14
N TYR A 201 3.72 4.25 1.33
CA TYR A 201 2.84 3.88 2.43
C TYR A 201 1.86 5.00 2.78
N GLN A 202 2.32 6.24 2.92
CA GLN A 202 1.46 7.36 3.28
C GLN A 202 0.43 7.73 2.21
N ASN A 203 0.75 7.55 0.93
CA ASN A 203 -0.05 8.07 -0.18
C ASN A 203 -0.81 7.01 -0.97
N LEU A 204 -0.28 5.79 -1.05
CA LEU A 204 -0.77 4.72 -1.92
C LEU A 204 -1.33 3.52 -1.17
N TYR A 205 -1.17 3.45 0.15
CA TYR A 205 -1.65 2.33 0.97
C TYR A 205 -2.73 2.80 1.93
N TRP A 206 -3.75 1.96 2.07
CA TRP A 206 -4.81 2.14 3.04
C TRP A 206 -4.19 2.22 4.45
N ARG A 207 -4.50 3.30 5.16
CA ARG A 207 -4.00 3.60 6.51
C ARG A 207 -2.48 3.58 6.68
N GLY A 208 -1.72 3.93 5.64
CA GLY A 208 -0.27 4.10 5.81
C GLY A 208 0.55 2.82 5.71
N GLY A 209 0.03 1.75 5.06
CA GLY A 209 0.77 0.50 4.85
C GLY A 209 0.26 -0.65 5.72
N PRO A 210 1.15 -1.51 6.27
CA PRO A 210 0.75 -2.66 7.07
C PRO A 210 -0.15 -2.26 8.24
N ASN A 211 -1.38 -2.77 8.25
CA ASN A 211 -2.35 -2.50 9.30
C ASN A 211 -2.71 -3.80 10.04
N PRO A 212 -2.31 -3.97 11.31
CA PRO A 212 -2.60 -5.20 12.04
C PRO A 212 -4.07 -5.31 12.44
N THR A 213 -4.58 -6.54 12.52
CA THR A 213 -5.89 -6.85 13.10
C THR A 213 -5.92 -6.52 14.59
N ALA A 214 -7.11 -6.40 15.18
CA ALA A 214 -7.26 -6.03 16.59
C ALA A 214 -6.53 -6.98 17.57
N ASP A 215 -6.37 -8.25 17.20
CA ASP A 215 -5.64 -9.27 17.94
C ASP A 215 -4.16 -9.42 17.50
N MET A 216 -3.72 -8.60 16.54
CA MET A 216 -2.37 -8.52 15.98
C MET A 216 -1.87 -9.81 15.29
N ASN A 217 -2.75 -10.78 15.00
CA ASN A 217 -2.36 -12.05 14.38
C ASN A 217 -2.17 -11.94 12.86
N VAL A 218 -2.79 -10.95 12.21
CA VAL A 218 -2.71 -10.73 10.77
C VAL A 218 -2.39 -9.26 10.52
N SER A 219 -1.51 -8.98 9.55
CA SER A 219 -1.28 -7.63 9.03
C SER A 219 -1.85 -7.53 7.62
N LEU A 220 -2.73 -6.57 7.41
CA LEU A 220 -3.39 -6.32 6.14
C LEU A 220 -2.63 -5.25 5.34
N TYR A 221 -2.59 -5.44 4.02
CA TYR A 221 -2.11 -4.45 3.07
C TYR A 221 -3.18 -4.26 2.01
N ALA A 222 -3.61 -3.02 1.83
CA ALA A 222 -4.55 -2.63 0.79
C ALA A 222 -4.09 -1.33 0.13
N GLY A 223 -4.37 -1.16 -1.16
CA GLY A 223 -4.07 0.07 -1.87
C GLY A 223 -5.13 1.13 -1.61
N SER A 224 -4.71 2.39 -1.56
CA SER A 224 -5.56 3.57 -1.48
C SER A 224 -5.23 4.51 -2.63
N GLY A 225 -6.24 5.08 -3.27
CA GLY A 225 -6.07 5.98 -4.41
C GLY A 225 -6.57 5.39 -5.72
N TYR A 226 -6.52 6.23 -6.75
CA TYR A 226 -7.03 5.89 -8.08
C TYR A 226 -6.36 4.62 -8.64
N GLY A 227 -7.17 3.60 -8.97
CA GLY A 227 -6.73 2.25 -9.34
C GLY A 227 -6.61 1.26 -8.17
N GLY A 228 -6.68 1.75 -6.92
CA GLY A 228 -6.65 0.99 -5.67
C GLY A 228 -5.46 0.04 -5.54
N GLY A 229 -5.70 -1.16 -5.02
CA GLY A 229 -4.68 -2.20 -4.88
C GLY A 229 -3.96 -2.59 -6.18
N THR A 230 -4.55 -2.29 -7.34
CA THR A 230 -3.87 -2.56 -8.62
C THR A 230 -2.71 -1.62 -8.88
N THR A 231 -2.65 -0.46 -8.23
CA THR A 231 -1.53 0.48 -8.32
C THR A 231 -0.30 -0.05 -7.58
N ILE A 232 -0.50 -0.75 -6.45
CA ILE A 232 0.59 -1.20 -5.56
C ILE A 232 0.91 -2.71 -5.58
N ASN A 233 0.08 -3.56 -6.18
CA ASN A 233 0.32 -5.02 -6.16
C ASN A 233 1.58 -5.46 -6.96
N TRP A 234 1.95 -6.75 -6.85
CA TRP A 234 3.09 -7.32 -7.59
C TRP A 234 2.75 -7.82 -8.99
N THR A 235 1.63 -7.39 -9.60
CA THR A 235 1.23 -7.74 -10.97
C THR A 235 1.03 -9.24 -11.25
N ASN A 236 0.99 -10.08 -10.21
CA ASN A 236 0.82 -11.52 -10.38
C ASN A 236 -0.60 -11.84 -10.87
N CYS A 237 -0.71 -12.47 -12.03
CA CYS A 237 -1.97 -12.94 -12.59
C CYS A 237 -2.01 -14.47 -12.50
N LEU A 238 -2.97 -15.02 -11.78
CA LEU A 238 -3.15 -16.45 -11.58
C LEU A 238 -4.54 -16.90 -12.01
N ARG A 239 -4.62 -17.90 -12.89
CA ARG A 239 -5.91 -18.51 -13.22
C ARG A 239 -6.37 -19.35 -12.05
N THR A 240 -7.59 -19.10 -11.59
CA THR A 240 -8.24 -19.91 -10.55
C THR A 240 -8.27 -21.37 -10.99
N LYS A 241 -7.77 -22.27 -10.14
CA LYS A 241 -7.74 -23.69 -10.47
C LYS A 241 -9.16 -24.27 -10.50
N PRO A 242 -9.46 -25.25 -11.37
CA PRO A 242 -10.78 -25.88 -11.43
C PRO A 242 -11.29 -26.38 -10.07
N TRP A 243 -10.43 -27.07 -9.30
CA TRP A 243 -10.80 -27.59 -7.98
C TRP A 243 -11.20 -26.50 -6.96
N VAL A 244 -10.65 -25.28 -7.07
CA VAL A 244 -11.05 -24.14 -6.21
C VAL A 244 -12.46 -23.68 -6.60
N ARG A 245 -12.75 -23.62 -7.89
CA ARG A 245 -14.05 -23.21 -8.43
C ARG A 245 -15.13 -24.22 -8.08
N GLU A 246 -14.81 -25.52 -8.21
CA GLU A 246 -15.67 -26.63 -7.76
C GLU A 246 -15.96 -26.54 -6.25
N GLN A 247 -14.95 -26.21 -5.44
CA GLN A 247 -15.12 -26.00 -4.01
C GLN A 247 -16.11 -24.86 -3.73
N TRP A 248 -15.92 -23.70 -4.37
CA TRP A 248 -16.82 -22.55 -4.24
C TRP A 248 -18.26 -22.87 -4.61
N ALA A 249 -18.48 -23.58 -5.71
CA ALA A 249 -19.82 -23.97 -6.14
C ALA A 249 -20.45 -24.98 -5.16
N ARG A 250 -19.74 -26.05 -4.82
CA ARG A 250 -20.29 -27.18 -4.05
C ARG A 250 -20.43 -26.88 -2.56
N GLU A 251 -19.44 -26.23 -1.95
CA GLU A 251 -19.36 -26.05 -0.50
C GLU A 251 -19.88 -24.69 -0.04
N HIS A 252 -19.86 -23.69 -0.91
CA HIS A 252 -20.28 -22.32 -0.59
C HIS A 252 -21.46 -21.80 -1.42
N GLY A 253 -22.02 -22.62 -2.32
CA GLY A 253 -23.22 -22.28 -3.09
C GLY A 253 -23.01 -21.17 -4.13
N LEU A 254 -21.77 -20.92 -4.56
CA LEU A 254 -21.46 -19.89 -5.55
C LEU A 254 -21.71 -20.42 -6.97
N GLU A 255 -22.92 -20.20 -7.48
CA GLU A 255 -23.37 -20.67 -8.78
C GLU A 255 -22.60 -20.03 -9.97
N GLY A 256 -22.44 -20.78 -11.05
CA GLY A 256 -21.85 -20.30 -12.30
C GLY A 256 -20.33 -20.13 -12.30
N LEU A 257 -19.65 -20.41 -11.17
CA LEU A 257 -18.21 -20.24 -11.06
C LEU A 257 -17.41 -21.44 -11.57
N ASP A 258 -17.97 -22.65 -11.59
CA ASP A 258 -17.30 -23.89 -12.01
C ASP A 258 -17.56 -24.28 -13.48
N GLY A 259 -18.35 -23.47 -14.21
CA GLY A 259 -18.66 -23.66 -15.64
C GLY A 259 -17.82 -22.82 -16.61
N PRO A 260 -17.98 -23.03 -17.93
CA PRO A 260 -17.17 -22.35 -18.96
C PRO A 260 -17.36 -20.83 -19.02
N GLU A 261 -18.46 -20.29 -18.48
CA GLU A 261 -18.69 -18.85 -18.40
C GLU A 261 -17.61 -18.13 -17.56
N PHE A 262 -17.15 -18.74 -16.47
CA PHE A 262 -16.07 -18.15 -15.67
C PHE A 262 -14.74 -18.10 -16.45
N ASP A 263 -14.48 -19.11 -17.28
CA ASP A 263 -13.29 -19.11 -18.16
C ASP A 263 -13.39 -17.99 -19.20
N ARG A 264 -14.57 -17.74 -19.77
CA ARG A 264 -14.82 -16.61 -20.67
C ARG A 264 -14.52 -15.26 -20.01
N HIS A 265 -14.93 -15.08 -18.75
CA HIS A 265 -14.61 -13.88 -17.98
C HIS A 265 -13.12 -13.75 -17.70
N LEU A 266 -12.45 -14.83 -17.28
CA LEU A 266 -11.00 -14.83 -17.08
C LEU A 266 -10.26 -14.50 -18.38
N ASP A 267 -10.65 -15.07 -19.50
CA ASP A 267 -10.04 -14.83 -20.82
C ASP A 267 -10.16 -13.37 -21.25
N ALA A 268 -11.33 -12.75 -21.04
CA ALA A 268 -11.53 -11.34 -21.34
C ALA A 268 -10.60 -10.44 -20.52
N VAL A 269 -10.47 -10.69 -19.22
CA VAL A 269 -9.55 -9.96 -18.34
C VAL A 269 -8.10 -10.24 -18.71
N TRP A 270 -7.73 -11.50 -18.96
CA TRP A 270 -6.37 -11.90 -19.38
C TRP A 270 -5.93 -11.13 -20.61
N LYS A 271 -6.83 -11.03 -21.60
CA LYS A 271 -6.59 -10.33 -22.86
C LYS A 271 -6.46 -8.82 -22.62
N ARG A 272 -7.38 -8.21 -21.89
CA ARG A 272 -7.37 -6.75 -21.65
C ARG A 272 -6.15 -6.28 -20.87
N LEU A 273 -5.68 -7.11 -19.93
CA LEU A 273 -4.50 -6.85 -19.11
C LEU A 273 -3.18 -7.30 -19.77
N SER A 274 -3.22 -7.77 -21.03
CA SER A 274 -2.05 -8.25 -21.79
C SER A 274 -1.14 -9.19 -21.01
N VAL A 275 -1.76 -10.12 -20.26
CA VAL A 275 -1.01 -10.98 -19.32
C VAL A 275 -0.02 -11.87 -20.07
N ASN A 276 1.23 -11.85 -19.64
CA ASN A 276 2.34 -12.59 -20.27
C ASN A 276 3.32 -13.12 -19.21
N ASP A 277 4.29 -13.94 -19.61
CA ASP A 277 5.36 -14.49 -18.77
C ASP A 277 6.75 -13.92 -19.11
N ARG A 278 6.81 -12.91 -19.99
CA ARG A 278 8.06 -12.36 -20.55
C ARG A 278 8.75 -11.35 -19.64
N CYS A 279 8.04 -10.81 -18.65
CA CYS A 279 8.57 -9.88 -17.64
C CYS A 279 8.75 -10.53 -16.26
N SER A 280 9.15 -11.80 -16.21
CA SER A 280 9.19 -12.62 -14.99
C SER A 280 10.60 -13.14 -14.70
N ASP A 281 11.56 -12.23 -14.73
CA ASP A 281 12.97 -12.45 -14.44
C ASP A 281 13.19 -13.01 -13.03
N LEU A 282 14.24 -13.83 -12.88
CA LEU A 282 14.64 -14.39 -11.61
C LEU A 282 15.87 -13.66 -11.07
N ASN A 283 15.77 -13.12 -9.86
CA ASN A 283 16.96 -12.65 -9.15
C ASN A 283 17.81 -13.83 -8.63
N GLY A 284 19.00 -13.54 -8.08
CA GLY A 284 19.92 -14.57 -7.61
C GLY A 284 19.33 -15.52 -6.56
N THR A 285 18.48 -15.03 -5.66
CA THR A 285 17.79 -15.84 -4.65
C THR A 285 16.77 -16.78 -5.29
N GLN A 286 15.96 -16.27 -6.23
CA GLN A 286 14.97 -17.07 -6.95
C GLN A 286 15.62 -18.11 -7.87
N ALA A 287 16.74 -17.79 -8.51
CA ALA A 287 17.51 -18.74 -9.31
C ALA A 287 18.04 -19.91 -8.45
N ARG A 288 18.52 -19.62 -7.23
CA ARG A 288 18.93 -20.66 -6.26
C ARG A 288 17.75 -21.50 -5.78
N MET A 289 16.59 -20.87 -5.55
CA MET A 289 15.35 -21.58 -5.20
C MET A 289 14.94 -22.54 -6.30
N LYS A 290 14.96 -22.09 -7.56
CA LYS A 290 14.70 -22.94 -8.73
C LYS A 290 15.68 -24.12 -8.80
N ALA A 291 16.98 -23.86 -8.65
CA ALA A 291 17.99 -24.92 -8.67
C ALA A 291 17.79 -25.95 -7.55
N GLY A 292 17.34 -25.52 -6.36
CA GLY A 292 16.96 -26.41 -5.27
C GLY A 292 15.75 -27.27 -5.62
N ALA A 293 14.69 -26.65 -6.17
CA ALA A 293 13.48 -27.35 -6.63
C ALA A 293 13.82 -28.41 -7.69
N ASP A 294 14.65 -28.06 -8.68
CA ASP A 294 15.09 -28.98 -9.73
C ASP A 294 15.80 -30.22 -9.13
N ARG A 295 16.69 -30.04 -8.14
CA ARG A 295 17.39 -31.16 -7.46
C ARG A 295 16.47 -32.08 -6.66
N LEU A 296 15.37 -31.54 -6.15
CA LEU A 296 14.36 -32.29 -5.40
C LEU A 296 13.29 -32.92 -6.31
N GLY A 297 13.36 -32.68 -7.62
CA GLY A 297 12.34 -33.13 -8.57
C GLY A 297 11.01 -32.38 -8.42
N TRP A 298 11.03 -31.17 -7.88
CA TRP A 298 9.83 -30.33 -7.72
C TRP A 298 9.55 -29.51 -8.99
N SER A 299 8.28 -29.23 -9.26
CA SER A 299 7.90 -28.36 -10.37
C SER A 299 8.18 -26.90 -10.05
N PHE A 300 8.73 -26.17 -11.01
CA PHE A 300 8.89 -24.71 -10.95
C PHE A 300 8.25 -24.06 -12.18
N LYS A 301 7.56 -22.93 -11.99
CA LYS A 301 7.04 -22.09 -13.07
C LYS A 301 7.25 -20.63 -12.72
N THR A 302 7.59 -19.82 -13.71
CA THR A 302 7.54 -18.36 -13.60
C THR A 302 6.09 -17.90 -13.51
N ILE A 303 5.86 -16.79 -12.81
CA ILE A 303 4.54 -16.20 -12.67
C ILE A 303 4.17 -15.46 -13.97
N THR A 304 2.89 -15.43 -14.33
CA THR A 304 2.38 -14.56 -15.39
C THR A 304 1.99 -13.20 -14.82
N ARG A 305 2.21 -12.13 -15.57
CA ARG A 305 2.05 -10.74 -15.10
C ARG A 305 1.35 -9.85 -16.12
N ASN A 306 0.64 -8.84 -15.63
CA ASN A 306 0.02 -7.78 -16.45
C ASN A 306 0.98 -6.60 -16.67
N ILE A 307 2.04 -6.83 -17.46
CA ILE A 307 3.10 -5.86 -17.74
C ILE A 307 3.21 -5.61 -19.25
N ASP A 308 3.27 -4.34 -19.64
CA ASP A 308 3.71 -3.88 -20.95
C ASP A 308 5.23 -4.04 -21.09
N GLU A 309 5.62 -5.01 -21.89
CA GLU A 309 7.02 -5.38 -22.15
C GLU A 309 7.84 -4.23 -22.74
N SER A 310 7.22 -3.34 -23.52
CA SER A 310 7.94 -2.25 -24.17
C SER A 310 8.47 -1.19 -23.20
N ARG A 311 7.95 -1.19 -21.97
CA ARG A 311 8.29 -0.26 -20.90
C ARG A 311 8.97 -0.94 -19.71
N TYR A 312 8.97 -2.28 -19.69
CA TYR A 312 9.45 -3.06 -18.57
C TYR A 312 10.97 -2.92 -18.37
N SER A 313 11.39 -2.82 -17.10
CA SER A 313 12.78 -2.94 -16.69
C SER A 313 12.90 -3.87 -15.49
N ALA A 314 13.77 -4.87 -15.60
CA ALA A 314 14.07 -5.78 -14.50
C ALA A 314 14.71 -5.06 -13.30
N ASP A 315 15.50 -4.02 -13.56
CA ASP A 315 16.22 -3.27 -12.53
C ASP A 315 15.29 -2.50 -11.60
N THR A 316 14.16 -1.99 -12.12
CA THR A 316 13.17 -1.23 -11.35
C THR A 316 11.94 -2.04 -10.96
N ALA A 317 11.82 -3.29 -11.44
CA ALA A 317 10.67 -4.15 -11.19
C ALA A 317 10.42 -4.42 -9.69
N GLY A 318 11.44 -4.32 -8.85
CA GLY A 318 11.33 -4.45 -7.39
C GLY A 318 10.62 -3.27 -6.71
N LEU A 319 10.48 -2.14 -7.39
CA LEU A 319 9.96 -0.88 -6.84
C LEU A 319 8.47 -0.65 -7.18
N ILE A 320 7.85 -1.52 -7.96
CA ILE A 320 6.46 -1.34 -8.45
C ILE A 320 5.42 -1.30 -7.33
N GLY A 321 5.76 -1.79 -6.14
CA GLY A 321 4.92 -1.67 -4.95
C GLY A 321 4.85 -0.25 -4.39
N PHE A 322 5.78 0.62 -4.81
CA PHE A 322 5.89 2.01 -4.39
C PHE A 322 5.46 2.98 -5.50
N GLY A 323 4.72 2.46 -6.49
CA GLY A 323 4.35 3.16 -7.71
C GLY A 323 5.26 2.80 -8.88
N ASP A 324 4.66 2.43 -10.01
CA ASP A 324 5.42 2.10 -11.22
C ASP A 324 5.65 3.34 -12.09
N ARG A 325 6.85 3.89 -12.01
CA ARG A 325 7.29 5.05 -12.79
C ARG A 325 7.48 4.78 -14.28
N SER A 326 7.69 3.52 -14.67
CA SER A 326 7.89 3.17 -16.07
C SER A 326 6.58 3.20 -16.87
N GLY A 327 5.45 3.12 -16.17
CA GLY A 327 4.15 2.87 -16.77
C GLY A 327 4.12 1.52 -17.49
N ALA A 328 4.92 0.53 -17.10
CA ALA A 328 4.84 -0.81 -17.65
C ALA A 328 3.66 -1.58 -17.05
N LYS A 329 3.28 -1.27 -15.81
CA LYS A 329 2.21 -1.93 -15.09
C LYS A 329 0.85 -1.58 -15.67
N LEU A 330 0.12 -2.59 -16.12
CA LEU A 330 -1.23 -2.44 -16.65
C LEU A 330 -2.24 -2.49 -15.50
N SER A 331 -2.17 -1.51 -14.60
CA SER A 331 -3.12 -1.32 -13.50
C SER A 331 -4.52 -0.99 -14.03
N THR A 332 -5.54 -1.02 -13.17
CA THR A 332 -6.89 -0.60 -13.56
C THR A 332 -6.91 0.86 -14.05
N ALA A 333 -6.07 1.73 -13.47
CA ALA A 333 -5.94 3.13 -13.89
C ALA A 333 -5.51 3.27 -15.36
N ARG A 334 -4.59 2.42 -15.84
CA ARG A 334 -4.12 2.41 -17.24
C ARG A 334 -4.94 1.53 -18.17
N THR A 335 -5.86 0.75 -17.63
CA THR A 335 -6.69 -0.18 -18.39
C THR A 335 -8.15 0.23 -18.33
N TYR A 336 -8.95 -0.43 -17.50
CA TYR A 336 -10.40 -0.25 -17.47
C TYR A 336 -10.86 1.17 -17.11
N LEU A 337 -10.16 1.87 -16.22
CA LEU A 337 -10.54 3.27 -15.92
C LEU A 337 -10.18 4.23 -17.05
N ALA A 338 -9.15 3.92 -17.85
CA ALA A 338 -8.90 4.64 -19.09
C ALA A 338 -10.05 4.40 -20.08
N ASP A 339 -10.46 3.14 -20.26
CA ASP A 339 -11.60 2.77 -21.14
C ASP A 339 -12.89 3.48 -20.70
N ALA A 340 -13.19 3.49 -19.40
CA ALA A 340 -14.36 4.16 -18.85
C ALA A 340 -14.38 5.66 -19.20
N ARG A 341 -13.23 6.32 -19.07
CA ARG A 341 -13.07 7.75 -19.34
C ARG A 341 -13.12 8.07 -20.83
N GLU A 342 -12.58 7.21 -21.69
CA GLU A 342 -12.74 7.32 -23.14
C GLU A 342 -14.23 7.29 -23.55
N HIS A 343 -15.07 6.64 -22.74
CA HIS A 343 -16.53 6.60 -22.89
C HIS A 343 -17.28 7.61 -22.01
N GLY A 344 -16.58 8.62 -21.47
CA GLY A 344 -17.20 9.75 -20.78
C GLY A 344 -17.49 9.55 -19.29
N ALA A 345 -16.97 8.50 -18.65
CA ALA A 345 -17.04 8.38 -17.20
C ALA A 345 -16.26 9.50 -16.50
N GLU A 346 -16.85 10.07 -15.46
CA GLU A 346 -16.24 11.09 -14.62
C GLU A 346 -15.73 10.47 -13.31
N VAL A 347 -14.71 11.08 -12.71
CA VAL A 347 -14.05 10.56 -11.50
C VAL A 347 -13.91 11.68 -10.48
N ILE A 348 -14.32 11.43 -9.24
CA ILE A 348 -14.01 12.28 -8.08
C ILE A 348 -13.06 11.49 -7.18
N VAL A 349 -11.84 11.99 -7.01
CA VAL A 349 -10.82 11.42 -6.11
C VAL A 349 -10.77 12.19 -4.80
N ARG A 350 -10.06 11.66 -3.79
CA ARG A 350 -10.02 12.22 -2.43
C ARG A 350 -11.44 12.43 -1.85
N CYS A 351 -12.37 11.55 -2.23
CA CYS A 351 -13.79 11.63 -1.89
C CYS A 351 -14.23 10.35 -1.20
N PHE A 352 -14.38 10.42 0.12
CA PHE A 352 -14.76 9.29 0.96
C PHE A 352 -16.28 9.16 0.99
N ALA A 353 -16.81 8.06 0.45
CA ALA A 353 -18.24 7.75 0.51
C ALA A 353 -18.64 7.33 1.93
N GLU A 354 -19.57 8.06 2.55
CA GLU A 354 -20.00 7.80 3.92
C GLU A 354 -21.28 6.96 3.96
N ARG A 355 -22.18 7.14 2.99
CA ARG A 355 -23.52 6.56 3.05
C ARG A 355 -24.14 6.33 1.69
N VAL A 356 -24.71 5.14 1.50
CA VAL A 356 -25.62 4.86 0.39
C VAL A 356 -27.00 5.42 0.73
N LEU A 357 -27.54 6.26 -0.15
CA LEU A 357 -28.89 6.79 -0.05
C LEU A 357 -29.90 5.73 -0.49
N VAL A 358 -30.99 5.58 0.26
CA VAL A 358 -32.04 4.60 -0.01
C VAL A 358 -33.40 5.29 -0.04
N GLU A 359 -34.13 5.12 -1.13
CA GLU A 359 -35.49 5.64 -1.34
C GLU A 359 -36.39 4.52 -1.85
N GLY A 360 -37.56 4.35 -1.23
CA GLY A 360 -38.50 3.28 -1.61
C GLY A 360 -37.90 1.87 -1.52
N GLY A 361 -36.94 1.64 -0.63
CA GLY A 361 -36.22 0.37 -0.48
C GLY A 361 -35.20 0.07 -1.57
N ARG A 362 -34.83 1.07 -2.39
CA ARG A 362 -33.81 0.95 -3.44
C ARG A 362 -32.71 1.98 -3.25
N ALA A 363 -31.49 1.64 -3.67
CA ALA A 363 -30.40 2.61 -3.72
C ALA A 363 -30.75 3.78 -4.64
N ALA A 364 -30.46 5.00 -4.20
CA ALA A 364 -30.83 6.26 -4.84
C ALA A 364 -29.65 7.24 -4.97
N GLY A 365 -28.46 6.84 -4.55
CA GLY A 365 -27.25 7.66 -4.62
C GLY A 365 -26.27 7.37 -3.49
N VAL A 366 -25.29 8.25 -3.34
CA VAL A 366 -24.26 8.22 -2.32
C VAL A 366 -24.03 9.63 -1.77
N GLU A 367 -23.90 9.74 -0.46
CA GLU A 367 -23.31 10.89 0.22
C GLU A 367 -21.83 10.60 0.52
N ALA A 368 -20.98 11.58 0.26
CA ALA A 368 -19.55 11.49 0.41
C ALA A 368 -18.97 12.81 0.90
N VAL A 369 -17.73 12.76 1.38
CA VAL A 369 -16.94 13.92 1.79
C VAL A 369 -15.69 14.00 0.93
N TYR A 370 -15.56 15.09 0.19
CA TYR A 370 -14.33 15.45 -0.51
C TYR A 370 -13.41 16.22 0.43
N ALA A 371 -12.12 15.90 0.40
CA ALA A 371 -11.09 16.60 1.17
C ALA A 371 -9.80 16.76 0.35
N ASP A 372 -9.44 18.00 0.05
CA ASP A 372 -8.18 18.31 -0.60
C ASP A 372 -7.09 18.65 0.43
N PRO A 373 -6.08 17.79 0.66
CA PRO A 373 -4.98 18.07 1.58
C PRO A 373 -4.09 19.22 1.14
N GLU A 374 -4.08 19.62 -0.14
CA GLU A 374 -3.22 20.70 -0.63
C GLU A 374 -3.81 22.08 -0.32
N SER A 375 -5.08 22.29 -0.63
CA SER A 375 -5.79 23.54 -0.32
C SER A 375 -6.41 23.57 1.08
N GLY A 376 -6.61 22.41 1.70
CA GLY A 376 -7.40 22.25 2.92
C GLY A 376 -8.91 22.36 2.70
N HIS A 377 -9.37 22.46 1.44
CA HIS A 377 -10.80 22.55 1.12
C HIS A 377 -11.51 21.22 1.39
N THR A 378 -12.72 21.30 1.94
CA THR A 378 -13.60 20.16 2.16
C THR A 378 -14.99 20.47 1.62
N ALA A 379 -15.63 19.48 1.00
CA ALA A 379 -16.98 19.61 0.46
C ALA A 379 -17.83 18.38 0.78
N ARG A 380 -19.12 18.58 1.02
CA ARG A 380 -20.11 17.50 1.03
C ARG A 380 -20.55 17.24 -0.40
N VAL A 381 -20.44 15.99 -0.83
CA VAL A 381 -20.77 15.58 -2.19
C VAL A 381 -21.97 14.64 -2.13
N THR A 382 -23.01 14.93 -2.91
CA THR A 382 -24.14 14.03 -3.12
C THR A 382 -24.20 13.63 -4.59
N VAL A 383 -24.10 12.33 -4.87
CA VAL A 383 -24.30 11.81 -6.22
C VAL A 383 -25.60 11.03 -6.26
N ARG A 384 -26.59 11.50 -7.01
CA ARG A 384 -27.87 10.81 -7.23
C ARG A 384 -27.76 9.86 -8.40
N ALA A 385 -28.05 8.58 -8.16
CA ALA A 385 -28.06 7.56 -9.19
C ALA A 385 -28.98 6.39 -8.80
N PRO A 386 -29.75 5.81 -9.75
CA PRO A 386 -30.61 4.67 -9.47
C PRO A 386 -29.85 3.35 -9.29
N ARG A 387 -28.54 3.35 -9.56
CA ARG A 387 -27.64 2.19 -9.42
C ARG A 387 -26.40 2.60 -8.66
N VAL A 388 -26.11 1.88 -7.58
CA VAL A 388 -24.91 2.06 -6.75
C VAL A 388 -24.14 0.76 -6.76
N VAL A 389 -22.85 0.83 -7.11
CA VAL A 389 -21.92 -0.28 -7.06
C VAL A 389 -20.92 0.00 -5.94
N VAL A 390 -20.89 -0.87 -4.93
CA VAL A 390 -19.90 -0.82 -3.86
C VAL A 390 -18.73 -1.71 -4.25
N ALA A 391 -17.59 -1.10 -4.55
CA ALA A 391 -16.34 -1.74 -4.97
C ALA A 391 -15.13 -1.22 -4.18
N CYS A 392 -15.36 -0.90 -2.90
CA CYS A 392 -14.41 -0.28 -1.97
C CYS A 392 -13.30 -1.23 -1.47
N GLY A 393 -13.35 -2.50 -1.86
CA GLY A 393 -12.46 -3.56 -1.38
C GLY A 393 -13.21 -4.55 -0.51
N ALA A 394 -12.48 -5.41 0.19
CA ALA A 394 -13.08 -6.36 1.13
C ALA A 394 -13.17 -5.80 2.57
N LEU A 395 -12.57 -4.64 2.82
CA LEU A 395 -12.40 -4.06 4.16
C LEU A 395 -13.36 -2.89 4.41
N GLU A 396 -13.52 -2.04 3.40
CA GLU A 396 -14.47 -0.91 3.33
C GLU A 396 -15.61 -1.32 2.40
#